data_AF-A0A5B6VCE2-F1
#
_entry.id   AF-A0A5B6VCE2-F1
#
_cell.length_a   1.000
_cell.length_b   1.000
_cell.length_c   1.000
_cell.angle_alpha   90.00
_cell.angle_beta   90.00
_cell.angle_gamma   90.00
#
_symmetry.space_group_name_H-M   'P 1'
#
loop_
_entity.id
_entity.type
_entity.pdbx_description
1 polymer ?
#
loop_
_entity_poly.entity_id
_entity_poly.type
_entity_poly.pdbx_seq_one_letter_code
_entity_poly.pdbx_strand_id
1 'polypeptide(L)'
;MKLFPLGIVQHLPYSYSDHCPLLLNTEKSVAFIGSKRFHFEAWWTMEESFEGVVKESWESGTRPLMEKLERLQFFLKEWTRAKEKEKEGLKKELTQKLELLLERGS
;
A
#
# COMPACT_ATOMS: atom_id res chain seq x y z
N MET A 1 28.76 13.82 21.23
CA MET A 1 28.97 12.79 20.18
C MET A 1 27.83 11.78 20.28
N LYS A 2 27.04 11.57 19.22
CA LYS A 2 25.98 10.55 19.21
C LYS A 2 26.60 9.22 18.77
N LEU A 3 26.87 8.32 19.72
CA LEU A 3 27.53 7.04 19.43
C LEU A 3 26.67 6.07 18.61
N PHE A 4 25.34 6.20 18.64
CA PHE A 4 24.41 5.32 17.91
C PHE A 4 23.20 6.10 17.38
N PRO A 5 23.33 6.85 16.27
CA PRO A 5 22.24 7.68 15.74
C PRO A 5 21.02 6.87 15.24
N LEU A 6 21.16 5.54 15.11
CA LEU A 6 20.12 4.61 14.63
C LEU A 6 19.78 3.54 15.67
N GLY A 7 20.23 3.67 16.91
CA GLY A 7 19.94 2.70 17.96
C GLY A 7 18.47 2.70 18.32
N ILE A 8 17.78 1.57 18.17
CA ILE A 8 16.39 1.40 18.60
C ILE A 8 16.38 0.61 19.90
N VAL A 9 15.70 1.13 20.93
CA VAL A 9 15.44 0.42 22.18
C VAL A 9 14.00 -0.08 22.18
N GLN A 10 13.82 -1.39 22.36
CA GLN A 10 12.50 -2.00 22.48
C GLN A 10 12.33 -2.60 23.87
N HIS A 11 11.18 -2.34 24.48
CA HIS A 11 10.76 -2.98 25.72
C HIS A 11 10.06 -4.29 25.36
N LEU A 12 10.61 -5.42 25.81
CA LEU A 12 9.93 -6.70 25.59
C LEU A 12 8.83 -6.89 26.64
N PRO A 13 7.69 -7.50 26.25
CA PRO A 13 6.59 -7.75 27.16
C PRO A 13 7.01 -8.69 28.29
N TYR A 14 6.49 -8.39 29.47
CA TYR A 14 6.70 -9.16 30.69
C TYR A 14 6.28 -10.62 30.49
N SER A 15 7.22 -11.55 30.63
CA SER A 15 6.89 -12.97 30.66
C SER A 15 6.67 -13.45 32.10
N TYR A 16 7.64 -13.28 33.01
CA TYR A 16 7.54 -13.86 34.37
C TYR A 16 8.35 -13.17 35.50
N SER A 17 9.07 -12.06 35.23
CA SER A 17 9.92 -11.37 36.22
C SER A 17 9.62 -9.87 36.21
N ASP A 18 9.66 -9.20 37.36
CA ASP A 18 9.51 -7.73 37.49
C ASP A 18 10.59 -6.92 36.74
N HIS A 19 11.56 -7.59 36.12
CA HIS A 19 12.52 -6.98 35.22
C HIS A 19 11.96 -6.90 33.78
N CYS A 20 11.85 -5.68 33.24
CA CYS A 20 11.56 -5.44 31.82
C CYS A 20 12.89 -5.44 31.04
N PRO A 21 13.24 -6.50 30.29
CA PRO A 21 14.46 -6.50 29.51
C PRO A 21 14.38 -5.48 28.37
N LEU A 22 15.41 -4.64 28.27
CA LEU A 22 15.59 -3.70 27.18
C LEU A 22 16.38 -4.36 26.06
N LEU A 23 15.79 -4.46 24.87
CA LEU A 23 16.49 -4.91 23.67
C LEU A 23 17.07 -3.68 22.96
N LEU A 24 18.41 -3.56 22.99
CA LEU A 24 19.14 -2.54 22.24
C LEU A 24 19.54 -3.10 20.87
N ASN A 25 18.92 -2.59 19.81
CA ASN A 25 19.31 -2.91 18.44
C ASN A 25 20.23 -1.80 17.89
N THR A 26 21.51 -2.13 17.73
CA THR A 26 22.53 -1.23 17.15
C THR A 26 22.80 -1.50 15.67
N GLU A 27 22.18 -2.53 15.10
CA GLU A 27 22.32 -2.85 13.69
C GLU A 27 21.45 -1.88 12.87
N LYS A 28 21.84 -1.59 11.62
CA LYS A 28 20.94 -0.93 10.68
C LYS A 28 19.78 -1.88 10.43
N SER A 29 18.75 -1.85 11.28
CA SER A 29 17.52 -2.55 10.99
C SER A 29 17.05 -1.96 9.67
N VAL A 30 17.19 -2.72 8.58
CA VAL A 30 16.34 -2.53 7.42
C VAL A 30 14.96 -2.61 8.05
N ALA A 31 14.29 -1.45 8.19
CA ALA A 31 12.95 -1.42 8.73
C ALA A 31 12.24 -2.55 8.02
N PHE A 32 11.78 -3.55 8.78
CA PHE A 32 11.01 -4.62 8.19
C PHE A 32 9.72 -3.92 7.77
N ILE A 33 9.74 -3.31 6.59
CA ILE A 33 8.57 -2.86 5.87
C ILE A 33 7.93 -4.17 5.50
N GLY A 34 7.27 -4.80 6.47
CA GLY A 34 6.53 -6.01 6.27
C GLY A 34 5.66 -5.77 5.05
N SER A 35 5.67 -6.72 4.12
CA SER A 35 4.85 -6.64 2.91
C SER A 35 3.47 -6.13 3.31
N LYS A 36 3.10 -4.94 2.81
CA LYS A 36 1.83 -4.29 3.18
C LYS A 36 0.74 -5.33 2.95
N ARG A 37 0.08 -5.72 4.05
CA ARG A 37 -1.01 -6.69 3.98
C ARG A 37 -2.01 -6.19 2.95
N PHE A 38 -2.50 -7.09 2.12
CA PHE A 38 -3.53 -6.74 1.16
C PHE A 38 -4.84 -6.51 1.89
N HIS A 39 -5.48 -5.40 1.56
CA HIS A 39 -6.79 -5.04 2.06
C HIS A 39 -7.65 -4.69 0.86
N PHE A 40 -8.91 -5.09 0.94
CA PHE A 40 -9.92 -4.62 0.02
C PHE A 40 -10.21 -3.15 0.28
N GLU A 41 -10.29 -2.33 -0.77
CA GLU A 41 -10.61 -0.92 -0.64
C GLU A 41 -12.02 -0.65 -1.18
N ALA A 42 -12.87 0.02 -0.38
CA ALA A 42 -14.28 0.21 -0.72
C ALA A 42 -14.48 0.95 -2.06
N TRP A 43 -13.60 1.91 -2.38
CA TRP A 43 -13.70 2.67 -3.62
C TRP A 43 -13.51 1.82 -4.88
N TRP A 44 -12.92 0.62 -4.79
CA TRP A 44 -12.83 -0.29 -5.92
C TRP A 44 -14.22 -0.61 -6.49
N THR A 45 -15.22 -0.73 -5.63
CA THR A 45 -16.62 -0.99 -6.05
C THR A 45 -17.26 0.15 -6.81
N MET A 46 -16.67 1.36 -6.76
CA MET A 46 -17.16 2.53 -7.48
C MET A 46 -16.59 2.63 -8.89
N GLU A 47 -15.56 1.84 -9.21
CA GLU A 47 -14.96 1.81 -10.53
C GLU A 47 -15.71 0.81 -11.42
N GLU A 48 -16.24 1.27 -12.56
CA GLU A 48 -17.00 0.42 -13.49
C GLU A 48 -16.21 -0.81 -13.96
N SER A 49 -14.89 -0.67 -14.12
CA SER A 49 -14.01 -1.76 -14.56
C SER A 49 -13.76 -2.84 -13.51
N PHE A 50 -14.08 -2.60 -12.23
CA PHE A 50 -13.67 -3.48 -11.12
C PHE A 50 -14.22 -4.90 -11.24
N GLU A 51 -15.52 -5.05 -11.50
CA GLU A 51 -16.15 -6.37 -11.61
C GLU A 51 -15.53 -7.18 -12.75
N GLY A 52 -15.23 -6.53 -13.88
CA GLY A 52 -14.56 -7.16 -15.02
C GLY A 52 -13.19 -7.73 -14.66
N VAL A 53 -12.36 -6.96 -13.93
CA VAL A 53 -11.03 -7.40 -13.47
C VAL A 53 -11.13 -8.60 -12.52
N VAL A 54 -12.09 -8.57 -11.59
CA VAL A 54 -12.32 -9.70 -10.68
C VAL A 54 -12.72 -10.94 -11.46
N LYS A 55 -13.67 -10.82 -12.38
CA LYS A 55 -14.19 -11.94 -13.17
C LYS A 55 -13.11 -12.56 -14.04
N GLU A 56 -12.36 -11.75 -14.77
CA GLU A 56 -11.23 -12.20 -15.61
C GLU A 56 -10.18 -12.95 -14.77
N SER A 57 -9.84 -12.39 -13.61
CA SER A 57 -8.88 -13.02 -12.71
C SER A 57 -9.43 -14.29 -12.04
N TRP A 58 -10.72 -14.40 -11.79
CA TRP A 58 -11.32 -15.53 -11.06
C TRP A 58 -11.66 -16.72 -11.96
N GLU A 59 -12.13 -16.45 -13.18
CA GLU A 59 -12.60 -17.44 -14.14
C GLU A 59 -11.48 -18.05 -14.99
N SER A 60 -10.25 -17.52 -14.93
CA SER A 60 -9.10 -18.11 -15.64
C SER A 60 -8.64 -19.44 -15.02
N GLY A 61 -9.38 -20.49 -15.36
CA GLY A 61 -9.08 -21.89 -15.10
C GLY A 61 -9.57 -22.45 -13.76
N THR A 62 -9.57 -23.79 -13.69
CA THR A 62 -9.80 -24.54 -12.46
C THR A 62 -8.50 -24.60 -11.67
N ARG A 63 -8.45 -23.86 -10.56
CA ARG A 63 -7.30 -23.79 -9.66
C ARG A 63 -7.77 -23.90 -8.21
N PRO A 64 -6.89 -24.35 -7.28
CA PRO A 64 -7.14 -24.26 -5.86
C PRO A 64 -7.50 -22.82 -5.44
N LEU A 65 -8.36 -22.70 -4.42
CA LEU A 65 -8.84 -21.41 -3.94
C LEU A 65 -7.71 -20.44 -3.58
N MET A 66 -6.64 -20.93 -2.94
CA MET A 66 -5.51 -20.10 -2.52
C MET A 66 -4.80 -19.45 -3.71
N GLU A 67 -4.53 -20.23 -4.77
CA GLU A 67 -3.93 -19.69 -5.99
C GLU A 67 -4.83 -18.66 -6.68
N LYS A 68 -6.15 -18.89 -6.67
CA LYS A 68 -7.11 -17.92 -7.22
C LYS A 68 -7.06 -16.60 -6.45
N LEU A 69 -6.97 -16.65 -5.13
CA LEU A 69 -6.89 -15.46 -4.27
C LEU A 69 -5.55 -14.71 -4.45
N GLU A 70 -4.43 -15.42 -4.52
CA GLU A 70 -3.11 -14.81 -4.76
C GLU A 70 -3.04 -14.11 -6.12
N ARG A 71 -3.61 -14.75 -7.15
CA ARG A 71 -3.71 -14.16 -8.48
C ARG A 71 -4.63 -12.94 -8.45
N LEU A 72 -5.81 -13.05 -7.87
CA LEU A 72 -6.74 -11.92 -7.72
C LEU A 72 -6.07 -10.73 -7.02
N GLN A 73 -5.34 -10.99 -5.93
CA GLN A 73 -4.57 -9.99 -5.21
C GLN A 73 -3.53 -9.31 -6.11
N PHE A 74 -2.81 -10.06 -6.94
CA PHE A 74 -1.84 -9.50 -7.88
C PHE A 74 -2.52 -8.59 -8.91
N PHE A 75 -3.58 -9.07 -9.57
CA PHE A 75 -4.31 -8.31 -10.57
C PHE A 75 -4.91 -7.03 -10.01
N LEU A 76 -5.53 -7.09 -8.81
CA LEU A 76 -6.10 -5.93 -8.15
C LEU A 76 -5.03 -4.89 -7.78
N LYS A 77 -3.83 -5.31 -7.35
CA LYS A 77 -2.71 -4.39 -7.09
C LYS A 77 -2.27 -3.65 -8.35
N GLU A 78 -2.09 -4.37 -9.45
CA GLU A 78 -1.66 -3.77 -10.73
C GLU A 78 -2.73 -2.83 -11.29
N TRP A 79 -3.99 -3.24 -11.27
CA TRP A 79 -5.12 -2.42 -11.69
C TRP A 79 -5.27 -1.17 -10.82
N THR A 80 -5.17 -1.30 -9.49
CA THR A 80 -5.23 -0.17 -8.56
C THR A 80 -4.15 0.86 -8.88
N ARG A 81 -2.90 0.42 -9.07
CA ARG A 81 -1.79 1.31 -9.43
C ARG A 81 -2.04 2.04 -10.76
N ALA A 82 -2.63 1.36 -11.74
CA ALA A 82 -2.99 1.97 -13.01
C ALA A 82 -4.06 3.06 -12.82
N LYS A 83 -5.11 2.78 -12.02
CA LYS A 83 -6.19 3.73 -11.72
C LYS A 83 -5.73 4.94 -10.95
N GLU A 84 -4.84 4.76 -9.97
CA GLU A 84 -4.23 5.88 -9.24
C GLU A 84 -3.42 6.79 -10.17
N LYS A 85 -2.65 6.21 -11.09
CA LYS A 85 -1.87 6.96 -12.08
C LYS A 85 -2.77 7.75 -13.04
N GLU A 86 -3.86 7.14 -13.49
CA GLU A 86 -4.87 7.80 -14.34
C GLU A 86 -5.50 9.00 -13.62
N LYS A 87 -5.96 8.80 -12.37
CA LYS A 87 -6.54 9.86 -11.53
C LYS A 87 -5.56 11.00 -11.28
N GLU A 88 -4.30 10.70 -10.99
CA GLU A 88 -3.27 11.71 -10.78
C GLU A 88 -2.97 12.50 -12.07
N GLY A 89 -3.00 11.84 -13.23
CA GLY A 89 -2.87 12.52 -14.53
C GLY A 89 -4.01 13.50 -14.80
N LEU A 90 -5.26 13.04 -14.63
CA LEU A 90 -6.46 13.87 -14.78
C LEU A 90 -6.45 15.06 -13.82
N LYS A 91 -6.07 14.83 -12.55
CA LYS A 91 -5.96 15.88 -11.54
C LYS A 91 -4.97 16.95 -11.98
N LYS A 92 -3.78 16.57 -12.48
CA LYS A 92 -2.77 17.53 -12.95
C LYS A 92 -3.26 18.37 -14.13
N GLU A 93 -3.91 17.73 -15.12
CA GLU A 93 -4.45 18.43 -16.29
C GLU A 93 -5.53 19.45 -15.88
N LEU A 94 -6.46 19.04 -15.02
CA LEU A 94 -7.52 19.92 -14.53
C LEU A 94 -6.95 21.10 -13.74
N THR A 95 -5.95 20.88 -12.89
CA THR A 95 -5.29 21.96 -12.15
C THR A 95 -4.60 22.96 -13.09
N GLN A 96 -3.87 22.49 -14.10
CA GLN A 96 -3.23 23.37 -15.09
C GLN A 96 -4.26 24.19 -15.86
N LYS A 97 -5.38 23.57 -16.26
CA LYS A 97 -6.45 24.26 -16.96
C LYS A 97 -7.10 25.34 -16.08
N LEU A 98 -7.26 25.07 -14.79
CA LEU A 98 -7.78 26.06 -13.83
C LEU A 98 -6.83 27.25 -13.70
N GLU A 99 -5.52 27.02 -13.57
CA GLU A 99 -4.51 28.10 -13.50
C GLU A 99 -4.55 28.99 -14.74
N LEU A 100 -4.55 28.41 -15.95
CA LEU A 100 -4.62 29.17 -17.21
C LEU A 100 -5.90 30.02 -17.34
N LEU A 101 -7.03 29.54 -16.83
CA LEU A 101 -8.29 30.29 -16.86
C LEU A 101 -8.28 31.47 -15.87
N LEU A 102 -7.64 31.29 -14.70
CA LEU A 102 -7.47 32.37 -13.73
C LEU A 102 -6.55 33.48 -14.26
N GLU A 103 -5.49 33.10 -14.99
CA GLU A 103 -4.57 34.05 -15.63
C GLU A 103 -5.23 34.81 -16.80
N ARG A 104 -6.11 34.18 -17.58
CA ARG A 104 -6.85 34.85 -18.68
C ARG A 104 -7.99 35.76 -18.22
N GLY A 105 -8.47 35.56 -16.99
CA GLY A 105 -9.58 36.33 -16.41
C GLY A 105 -9.15 37.54 -15.57
N SER A 106 -7.84 37.75 -15.38
CA SER A 106 -7.25 38.93 -14.72
C SER A 106 -6.72 39.93 -15.74
#